data_AF-A0A7I8XLG2-F1
#
_entry.id   AF-A0A7I8XLG2-F1
#
_cell.length_a   1.000
_cell.length_b   1.000
_cell.length_c   1.000
_cell.angle_alpha   90.00
_cell.angle_beta   90.00
_cell.angle_gamma   90.00
#
_symmetry.space_group_name_H-M   'P 1'
#
loop_
_entity.id
_entity.type
_entity.pdbx_description
1 polymer ?
#
loop_
_entity_poly.entity_id
_entity_poly.type
_entity_poly.pdbx_seq_one_letter_code
_entity_poly.pdbx_strand_id
1 'polypeptide(L)'
;MHHALAILDLKLSAIVESAAEKTSRLSALENGGETDRLVEIRSENVEVVIERRQLLANIFEMPVQTRARRLVGSQSPIQQKKAFKIWQYLRSTVDNVCDAYIEKDCRLDPQQIQRLSDHKYASSGYSFLDDLCMQRFWNWVVEFYPMWLAPNLITLIGLIINLLTVLVLSHYCYTATEEAPRWAYLLAAVGLFVYQTLDATDGKQARRTGTSSPLGELFDHGCDSMTQVFVTLNLCYALQLGFIKNMVWIVVILSVSTFYLAHWSTFCTGHLKFGRFDVSEAQDTIIGVLLTTAAFGPQIWDTSVFGISLKLIMLAGGALGIVNQAGAYIKSILSEGSGKNGSTVADTSVIFPLFPLLAVILPFCMIYTKSTSGVYDANITLFALCFAAVGAKATNRLVIAHMSRSAIGIWDWIYVSPLLMIINQYYDFYFDELKILIIATIYAYLSLLVFCVHICHQFCNYLNIYCFFIRPGPQNNVQFGRKASESKRNR
;
A
#
# COMPACT_ATOMS: atom_id res chain seq x y z
N MET A 1 -17.44 1.34 -23.36
CA MET A 1 -17.33 1.06 -21.91
C MET A 1 -17.38 -0.43 -21.60
N HIS A 2 -18.41 -1.19 -22.02
CA HIS A 2 -18.43 -2.67 -21.86
C HIS A 2 -17.21 -3.39 -22.47
N HIS A 3 -16.68 -2.93 -23.60
CA HIS A 3 -15.44 -3.48 -24.18
C HIS A 3 -14.17 -3.09 -23.41
N ALA A 4 -14.11 -1.95 -22.72
CA ALA A 4 -12.95 -1.54 -21.94
C ALA A 4 -12.88 -2.29 -20.61
N LEU A 5 -14.04 -2.52 -19.97
CA LEU A 5 -14.18 -3.38 -18.80
C LEU A 5 -13.83 -4.84 -19.12
N ALA A 6 -14.29 -5.37 -20.26
CA ALA A 6 -13.90 -6.72 -20.70
C ALA A 6 -12.39 -6.86 -21.00
N ILE A 7 -11.72 -5.79 -21.44
CA ILE A 7 -10.27 -5.78 -21.67
C ILE A 7 -9.48 -5.72 -20.35
N LEU A 8 -9.98 -4.97 -19.36
CA LEU A 8 -9.40 -4.94 -18.02
C LEU A 8 -9.54 -6.31 -17.34
N ASP A 9 -10.70 -6.95 -17.49
CA ASP A 9 -11.02 -8.27 -16.97
C ASP A 9 -10.15 -9.37 -17.61
N LEU A 10 -9.94 -9.30 -18.95
CA LEU A 10 -9.03 -10.19 -19.67
C LEU A 10 -7.55 -10.01 -19.28
N LYS A 11 -7.11 -8.79 -18.98
CA LYS A 11 -5.74 -8.54 -18.52
C LYS A 11 -5.55 -8.95 -17.05
N LEU A 12 -6.55 -8.75 -16.19
CA LEU A 12 -6.50 -9.24 -14.81
C LEU A 12 -6.51 -10.77 -14.75
N SER A 13 -7.35 -11.42 -15.55
CA SER A 13 -7.38 -12.88 -15.71
C SER A 13 -6.03 -13.43 -16.18
N ALA A 14 -5.38 -12.79 -17.15
CA ALA A 14 -4.06 -13.21 -17.63
C ALA A 14 -2.94 -13.04 -16.58
N ILE A 15 -3.04 -12.01 -15.72
CA ILE A 15 -2.08 -11.78 -14.63
C ILE A 15 -2.29 -12.80 -13.50
N VAL A 16 -3.54 -13.11 -13.14
CA VAL A 16 -3.89 -14.13 -12.15
C VAL A 16 -3.53 -15.53 -12.64
N GLU A 17 -3.73 -15.84 -13.93
CA GLU A 17 -3.34 -17.10 -14.54
C GLU A 17 -1.81 -17.25 -14.66
N SER A 18 -1.09 -16.17 -14.99
CA SER A 18 0.39 -16.19 -14.99
C SER A 18 0.97 -16.44 -13.60
N ALA A 19 0.31 -15.89 -12.56
CA ALA A 19 0.63 -16.18 -11.16
C ALA A 19 0.32 -17.65 -10.81
N ALA A 20 -0.86 -18.16 -11.19
CA ALA A 20 -1.27 -19.54 -10.93
C ALA A 20 -0.41 -20.58 -11.67
N GLU A 21 0.03 -20.29 -12.90
CA GLU A 21 0.91 -21.16 -13.68
C GLU A 21 2.32 -21.22 -13.09
N LYS A 22 2.81 -20.11 -12.50
CA LYS A 22 4.06 -20.10 -11.72
C LYS A 22 3.96 -20.92 -10.43
N THR A 23 2.84 -20.85 -9.73
CA THR A 23 2.58 -21.63 -8.51
C THR A 23 2.39 -23.13 -8.81
N SER A 24 1.78 -23.47 -9.94
CA SER A 24 1.62 -24.84 -10.45
C SER A 24 2.96 -25.46 -10.86
N ARG A 25 3.87 -24.69 -11.46
CA ARG A 25 5.23 -25.18 -11.79
C ARG A 25 6.09 -25.40 -10.53
N LEU A 26 5.81 -24.69 -9.44
CA LEU A 26 6.45 -24.91 -8.15
C LEU A 26 5.92 -26.18 -7.46
N SER A 27 4.61 -26.44 -7.50
CA SER A 27 4.03 -27.67 -6.94
C SER A 27 4.33 -28.93 -7.77
N ALA A 28 4.56 -28.79 -9.08
CA ALA A 28 5.00 -29.88 -9.96
C ALA A 28 6.48 -30.27 -9.73
N LEU A 29 7.29 -29.40 -9.10
CA LEU A 29 8.66 -29.71 -8.70
C LEU A 29 8.74 -30.40 -7.32
N GLU A 30 7.69 -30.29 -6.49
CA GLU A 30 7.64 -30.89 -5.14
C GLU A 30 7.02 -32.29 -5.10
N ASN A 31 6.20 -32.68 -6.08
CA ASN A 31 5.49 -33.96 -6.07
C ASN A 31 6.18 -35.06 -6.89
N GLY A 32 7.48 -35.22 -6.69
CA GLY A 32 8.22 -36.44 -7.05
C GLY A 32 8.10 -37.48 -5.93
N GLY A 33 6.91 -38.03 -5.71
CA GLY A 33 6.71 -39.08 -4.70
C GLY A 33 5.25 -39.48 -4.46
N GLU A 34 4.89 -40.64 -5.00
CA GLU A 34 3.88 -41.62 -4.50
C GLU A 34 2.35 -41.32 -4.51
N THR A 35 1.73 -41.90 -5.54
CA THR A 35 0.59 -42.86 -5.57
C THR A 35 -0.83 -42.45 -5.14
N ASP A 36 -1.68 -42.34 -6.18
CA ASP A 36 -2.81 -43.24 -6.47
C ASP A 36 -3.76 -43.62 -5.33
N ARG A 37 -4.78 -42.77 -5.10
CA ARG A 37 -6.13 -43.18 -4.64
C ARG A 37 -7.20 -42.06 -4.70
N LEU A 38 -7.11 -41.16 -5.68
CA LEU A 38 -8.09 -40.06 -5.87
C LEU A 38 -8.55 -39.87 -7.34
N VAL A 39 -8.38 -40.89 -8.18
CA VAL A 39 -8.56 -40.75 -9.64
C VAL A 39 -10.00 -41.00 -10.11
N GLU A 40 -10.86 -41.66 -9.34
CA GLU A 40 -12.15 -42.14 -9.88
C GLU A 40 -13.36 -41.21 -9.70
N ILE A 41 -13.23 -40.11 -8.94
CA ILE A 41 -14.33 -39.10 -8.77
C ILE A 41 -14.06 -37.83 -9.60
N ARG A 42 -12.95 -37.79 -10.36
CA ARG A 42 -12.52 -36.63 -11.14
C ARG A 42 -12.80 -36.73 -12.66
N SER A 43 -13.29 -37.85 -13.17
CA SER A 43 -13.39 -38.07 -14.62
C SER A 43 -14.53 -37.30 -15.30
N GLU A 44 -15.70 -37.14 -14.68
CA GLU A 44 -16.85 -36.48 -15.34
C GLU A 44 -16.74 -34.95 -15.44
N ASN A 45 -15.97 -34.30 -14.56
CA ASN A 45 -15.75 -32.84 -14.63
C ASN A 45 -14.50 -32.45 -15.44
N VAL A 46 -13.65 -33.41 -15.78
CA VAL A 46 -12.42 -33.15 -16.55
C VAL A 46 -12.70 -33.13 -18.05
N GLU A 47 -13.63 -33.95 -18.57
CA GLU A 47 -14.02 -33.88 -19.99
C GLU A 47 -14.67 -32.53 -20.37
N VAL A 48 -15.55 -31.99 -19.51
CA VAL A 48 -16.18 -30.67 -19.74
C VAL A 48 -15.16 -29.52 -19.66
N VAL A 49 -14.14 -29.65 -18.80
CA VAL A 49 -13.06 -28.67 -18.67
C VAL A 49 -12.05 -28.79 -19.81
N ILE A 50 -11.79 -29.99 -20.33
CA ILE A 50 -10.95 -30.22 -21.51
C ILE A 50 -11.64 -29.71 -22.77
N GLU A 51 -12.95 -29.95 -22.95
CA GLU A 51 -13.71 -29.38 -24.05
C GLU A 51 -13.73 -27.85 -24.01
N ARG A 52 -13.94 -27.25 -22.82
CA ARG A 52 -13.86 -25.79 -22.65
C ARG A 52 -12.44 -25.26 -22.86
N ARG A 53 -11.40 -26.00 -22.47
CA ARG A 53 -9.99 -25.65 -22.72
C ARG A 53 -9.64 -25.76 -24.21
N GLN A 54 -10.13 -26.76 -24.94
CA GLN A 54 -9.95 -26.86 -26.39
C GLN A 54 -10.75 -25.78 -27.13
N LEU A 55 -11.96 -25.44 -26.66
CA LEU A 55 -12.73 -24.34 -27.22
C LEU A 55 -12.02 -22.99 -26.98
N LEU A 56 -11.46 -22.78 -25.79
CA LEU A 56 -10.68 -21.59 -25.45
C LEU A 56 -9.34 -21.55 -26.21
N ALA A 57 -8.58 -22.64 -26.26
CA ALA A 57 -7.35 -22.75 -27.05
C ALA A 57 -7.60 -22.44 -28.53
N ASN A 58 -8.68 -22.96 -29.10
CA ASN A 58 -9.11 -22.63 -30.47
C ASN A 58 -9.55 -21.17 -30.64
N ILE A 59 -9.99 -20.48 -29.57
CA ILE A 59 -10.31 -19.04 -29.58
C ILE A 59 -9.06 -18.17 -29.34
N PHE A 60 -7.98 -18.71 -28.76
CA PHE A 60 -6.73 -18.01 -28.43
C PHE A 60 -5.62 -18.21 -29.47
N GLU A 61 -5.61 -19.29 -30.24
CA GLU A 61 -4.70 -19.48 -31.40
C GLU A 61 -5.15 -18.74 -32.66
N MET A 62 -6.34 -18.13 -32.64
CA MET A 62 -6.83 -17.36 -33.78
C MET A 62 -6.14 -15.98 -33.85
N PRO A 63 -5.68 -15.55 -35.04
CA PRO A 63 -5.20 -14.19 -35.25
C PRO A 63 -6.23 -13.17 -34.75
N VAL A 64 -5.79 -12.08 -34.14
CA VAL A 64 -6.65 -11.02 -33.55
C VAL A 64 -7.76 -10.55 -34.51
N GLN A 65 -7.49 -10.58 -35.81
CA GLN A 65 -8.45 -10.27 -36.88
C GLN A 65 -9.68 -11.19 -36.86
N THR A 66 -9.53 -12.46 -36.49
CA THR A 66 -10.61 -13.46 -36.50
C THR A 66 -11.43 -13.41 -35.21
N ARG A 67 -10.84 -12.97 -34.09
CA ARG A 67 -11.57 -12.68 -32.84
C ARG A 67 -12.42 -11.42 -32.96
N ALA A 68 -11.92 -10.39 -33.66
CA ALA A 68 -12.70 -9.21 -34.04
C ALA A 68 -13.89 -9.54 -34.95
N ARG A 69 -13.75 -10.51 -35.87
CA ARG A 69 -14.85 -10.96 -36.76
C ARG A 69 -16.00 -11.64 -36.04
N ARG A 70 -15.77 -12.33 -34.91
CA ARG A 70 -16.84 -12.98 -34.13
C ARG A 70 -17.57 -12.04 -33.18
N LEU A 71 -16.89 -11.03 -32.62
CA LEU A 71 -17.50 -10.02 -31.74
C LEU A 71 -18.32 -8.97 -32.51
N VAL A 72 -18.02 -8.79 -33.80
CA VAL A 72 -18.68 -7.83 -34.69
C VAL A 72 -19.55 -8.60 -35.69
N GLY A 73 -20.68 -9.14 -35.22
CA GLY A 73 -21.64 -9.86 -36.08
C GLY A 73 -22.06 -9.02 -37.31
N SER A 74 -22.27 -9.70 -38.45
CA SER A 74 -22.82 -9.23 -39.74
C SER A 74 -22.61 -7.74 -40.14
N GLN A 75 -21.51 -7.11 -39.77
CA GLN A 75 -21.20 -5.73 -40.20
C GLN A 75 -20.44 -5.73 -41.52
N SER A 76 -20.65 -4.69 -42.33
CA SER A 76 -20.03 -4.57 -43.64
C SER A 76 -18.49 -4.57 -43.53
N PRO A 77 -17.74 -5.03 -44.55
CA PRO A 77 -16.27 -5.06 -44.54
C PRO A 77 -15.63 -3.68 -44.23
N ILE A 78 -16.34 -2.60 -44.55
CA ILE A 78 -15.94 -1.22 -44.26
C ILE A 78 -16.02 -0.91 -42.75
N GLN A 79 -17.11 -1.34 -42.09
CA GLN A 79 -17.28 -1.17 -40.65
C GLN A 79 -16.25 -1.97 -39.85
N GLN A 80 -15.90 -3.19 -40.29
CA GLN A 80 -14.85 -4.00 -39.66
C GLN A 80 -13.46 -3.36 -39.79
N LYS A 81 -13.09 -2.83 -40.96
CA LYS A 81 -11.82 -2.09 -41.13
C LYS A 81 -11.77 -0.83 -40.24
N LYS A 82 -12.88 -0.12 -40.10
CA LYS A 82 -12.99 1.06 -39.23
C LYS A 82 -12.83 0.66 -37.75
N ALA A 83 -13.53 -0.38 -37.30
CA ALA A 83 -13.42 -0.91 -35.95
C ALA A 83 -11.99 -1.39 -35.62
N PHE A 84 -11.34 -2.09 -36.54
CA PHE A 84 -9.95 -2.54 -36.37
C PHE A 84 -8.96 -1.37 -36.28
N LYS A 85 -9.10 -0.34 -37.13
CA LYS A 85 -8.28 0.89 -37.03
C LYS A 85 -8.49 1.62 -35.70
N ILE A 86 -9.74 1.75 -35.25
CA ILE A 86 -10.06 2.35 -33.95
C ILE A 86 -9.41 1.54 -32.81
N TRP A 87 -9.50 0.21 -32.87
CA TRP A 87 -8.87 -0.66 -31.87
C TRP A 87 -7.34 -0.53 -31.86
N GLN A 88 -6.69 -0.49 -33.02
CA GLN A 88 -5.24 -0.28 -33.10
C GLN A 88 -4.83 1.08 -32.54
N TYR A 89 -5.59 2.13 -32.86
CA TYR A 89 -5.35 3.48 -32.31
C TYR A 89 -5.52 3.50 -30.79
N LEU A 90 -6.61 2.95 -30.26
CA LEU A 90 -6.85 2.86 -28.82
C LEU A 90 -5.75 2.07 -28.11
N ARG A 91 -5.32 0.94 -28.69
CA ARG A 91 -4.23 0.13 -28.13
C ARG A 91 -2.92 0.93 -28.08
N SER A 92 -2.53 1.56 -29.19
CA SER A 92 -1.33 2.38 -29.23
C SER A 92 -1.37 3.53 -28.23
N THR A 93 -2.53 4.20 -28.07
CA THR A 93 -2.69 5.27 -27.08
C THR A 93 -2.53 4.75 -25.65
N VAL A 94 -3.13 3.59 -25.33
CA VAL A 94 -2.97 2.97 -24.00
C VAL A 94 -1.53 2.58 -23.74
N ASP A 95 -0.86 1.95 -24.71
CA ASP A 95 0.54 1.55 -24.59
C ASP A 95 1.43 2.79 -24.36
N ASN A 96 1.23 3.88 -25.12
CA ASN A 96 1.96 5.14 -24.93
C ASN A 96 1.74 5.77 -23.54
N VAL A 97 0.51 5.71 -23.00
CA VAL A 97 0.22 6.23 -21.65
C VAL A 97 0.87 5.37 -20.58
N CYS A 98 0.84 4.04 -20.74
CA CYS A 98 1.53 3.12 -19.84
C CYS A 98 3.04 3.33 -19.86
N ASP A 99 3.64 3.51 -21.03
CA ASP A 99 5.07 3.78 -21.17
C ASP A 99 5.44 5.12 -20.53
N ALA A 100 4.64 6.17 -20.76
CA ALA A 100 4.84 7.47 -20.11
C ALA A 100 4.70 7.41 -18.58
N TYR A 101 3.80 6.56 -18.07
CA TYR A 101 3.67 6.30 -16.63
C TYR A 101 4.92 5.60 -16.09
N ILE A 102 5.36 4.53 -16.73
CA ILE A 102 6.55 3.79 -16.29
C ILE A 102 7.79 4.67 -16.32
N GLU A 103 7.96 5.45 -17.39
CA GLU A 103 9.12 6.32 -17.57
C GLU A 103 9.16 7.46 -16.53
N LYS A 104 8.03 8.14 -16.29
CA LYS A 104 7.99 9.30 -15.39
C LYS A 104 7.89 8.93 -13.93
N ASP A 105 7.08 7.91 -13.62
CA ASP A 105 6.72 7.61 -12.24
C ASP A 105 7.47 6.39 -11.70
N CYS A 106 7.73 5.38 -12.52
CA CYS A 106 8.25 4.11 -12.01
C CYS A 106 9.77 3.97 -12.14
N ARG A 107 10.43 4.85 -12.88
CA ARG A 107 11.88 4.77 -13.15
C ARG A 107 12.66 5.74 -12.29
N LEU A 108 13.71 5.22 -11.64
CA LEU A 108 14.68 6.05 -10.93
C LEU A 108 15.81 6.42 -11.89
N ASP A 109 16.30 7.66 -11.80
CA ASP A 109 17.47 8.04 -12.57
C ASP A 109 18.75 7.35 -12.02
N PRO A 110 19.81 7.20 -12.84
CA PRO A 110 21.01 6.49 -12.38
C PRO A 110 21.69 7.13 -11.16
N GLN A 111 21.58 8.44 -10.96
CA GLN A 111 22.17 9.14 -9.83
C GLN A 111 21.35 8.90 -8.55
N GLN A 112 20.02 8.90 -8.65
CA GLN A 112 19.09 8.54 -7.58
C GLN A 112 19.36 7.13 -7.10
N ILE A 113 19.42 6.15 -8.01
CA ILE A 113 19.71 4.74 -7.65
C ILE A 113 21.06 4.63 -6.93
N GLN A 114 22.09 5.32 -7.42
CA GLN A 114 23.40 5.31 -6.76
C GLN A 114 23.33 5.91 -5.35
N ARG A 115 22.75 7.10 -5.18
CA ARG A 115 22.61 7.74 -3.86
C ARG A 115 21.75 6.93 -2.90
N LEU A 116 20.70 6.30 -3.41
CA LEU A 116 19.86 5.37 -2.65
C LEU A 116 20.66 4.19 -2.13
N SER A 117 21.57 3.65 -2.95
CA SER A 117 22.42 2.53 -2.51
C SER A 117 23.46 2.92 -1.45
N ASP A 118 23.85 4.20 -1.42
CA ASP A 118 24.75 4.77 -0.42
C ASP A 118 24.02 5.18 0.88
N HIS A 119 22.68 5.15 0.88
CA HIS A 119 21.86 5.49 2.05
C HIS A 119 22.15 4.55 3.22
N LYS A 120 22.14 5.12 4.42
CA LYS A 120 22.26 4.36 5.67
C LYS A 120 21.11 4.76 6.57
N TYR A 121 20.34 3.77 6.99
CA TYR A 121 19.28 3.95 7.96
C TYR A 121 19.81 4.66 9.21
N ALA A 122 19.10 5.70 9.61
CA ALA A 122 19.39 6.46 10.81
C ALA A 122 18.07 6.79 11.51
N SER A 123 17.93 6.32 12.75
CA SER A 123 16.83 6.68 13.61
C SER A 123 17.30 6.97 15.03
N SER A 124 16.49 7.70 15.78
CA SER A 124 16.79 8.09 17.15
C SER A 124 15.54 8.07 18.02
N GLY A 125 15.72 7.75 19.31
CA GLY A 125 14.62 7.61 20.26
C GLY A 125 14.09 6.17 20.35
N TYR A 126 13.40 5.89 21.44
CA TYR A 126 12.62 4.68 21.65
C TYR A 126 11.29 5.09 22.28
N SER A 127 10.22 4.44 21.81
CA SER A 127 8.92 4.59 22.42
C SER A 127 8.90 3.97 23.83
N PHE A 128 7.92 4.33 24.64
CA PHE A 128 7.86 3.90 26.04
C PHE A 128 7.65 2.38 26.16
N LEU A 129 6.71 1.81 25.39
CA LEU A 129 6.42 0.37 25.44
C LEU A 129 7.53 -0.47 24.81
N ASP A 130 8.20 0.06 23.78
CA ASP A 130 9.40 -0.53 23.20
C ASP A 130 10.47 -0.74 24.26
N ASP A 131 10.83 0.32 24.99
CA ASP A 131 11.86 0.30 26.03
C ASP A 131 11.44 -0.59 27.24
N LEU A 132 10.16 -0.54 27.61
CA LEU A 132 9.63 -1.28 28.75
C LEU A 132 9.63 -2.79 28.53
N CYS A 133 9.08 -3.28 27.41
CA CYS A 133 8.90 -4.71 27.19
C CYS A 133 8.97 -5.18 25.73
N MET A 134 8.50 -4.40 24.75
CA MET A 134 8.32 -4.92 23.38
C MET A 134 9.65 -5.26 22.69
N GLN A 135 10.72 -4.51 22.96
CA GLN A 135 12.04 -4.84 22.40
C GLN A 135 12.53 -6.23 22.84
N ARG A 136 12.26 -6.63 24.09
CA ARG A 136 12.61 -7.97 24.60
C ARG A 136 11.78 -9.05 23.92
N PHE A 137 10.47 -8.80 23.78
CA PHE A 137 9.55 -9.71 23.09
C PHE A 137 9.96 -9.92 21.63
N TRP A 138 10.19 -8.86 20.87
CA TRP A 138 10.58 -8.95 19.46
C TRP A 138 11.97 -9.57 19.24
N ASN A 139 12.93 -9.32 20.15
CA ASN A 139 14.24 -9.99 20.11
C ASN A 139 14.10 -11.50 20.36
N TRP A 140 13.12 -11.92 21.17
CA TRP A 140 12.81 -13.34 21.35
C TRP A 140 12.10 -13.93 20.12
N VAL A 141 11.11 -13.22 19.55
CA VAL A 141 10.37 -13.68 18.35
C VAL A 141 11.28 -13.89 17.15
N VAL A 142 12.21 -12.96 16.90
CA VAL A 142 13.07 -13.04 15.70
C VAL A 142 13.95 -14.30 15.69
N GLU A 143 14.25 -14.90 16.85
CA GLU A 143 15.08 -16.12 16.94
C GLU A 143 14.42 -17.33 16.26
N PHE A 144 13.09 -17.37 16.21
CA PHE A 144 12.31 -18.44 15.57
C PHE A 144 12.27 -18.33 14.04
N TYR A 145 12.66 -17.20 13.47
CA TYR A 145 12.68 -17.05 12.02
C TYR A 145 13.80 -17.88 11.38
N PRO A 146 13.53 -18.60 10.28
CA PRO A 146 14.58 -19.31 9.57
C PRO A 146 15.49 -18.33 8.84
N MET A 147 16.78 -18.67 8.70
CA MET A 147 17.79 -17.77 8.13
C MET A 147 17.61 -17.47 6.63
N TRP A 148 16.76 -18.22 5.93
CA TRP A 148 16.40 -17.95 4.53
C TRP A 148 15.30 -16.89 4.37
N LEU A 149 14.56 -16.58 5.46
CA LEU A 149 13.43 -15.67 5.43
C LEU A 149 13.92 -14.23 5.30
N ALA A 150 13.58 -13.62 4.17
CA ALA A 150 13.93 -12.23 3.90
C ALA A 150 13.05 -11.26 4.71
N PRO A 151 13.62 -10.14 5.22
CA PRO A 151 12.88 -9.09 5.92
C PRO A 151 11.65 -8.61 5.16
N ASN A 152 11.79 -8.28 3.87
CA ASN A 152 10.67 -7.74 3.08
C ASN A 152 9.51 -8.74 2.93
N LEU A 153 9.78 -10.05 3.04
CA LEU A 153 8.71 -11.06 3.04
C LEU A 153 7.93 -11.03 4.37
N ILE A 154 8.60 -10.79 5.49
CA ILE A 154 7.98 -10.60 6.80
C ILE A 154 7.04 -9.38 6.75
N THR A 155 7.54 -8.24 6.26
CA THR A 155 6.75 -7.01 6.07
C THR A 155 5.52 -7.26 5.18
N LEU A 156 5.70 -7.95 4.04
CA LEU A 156 4.60 -8.24 3.11
C LEU A 156 3.53 -9.14 3.74
N ILE A 157 3.94 -10.16 4.50
CA ILE A 157 3.01 -11.03 5.23
C ILE A 157 2.22 -10.20 6.26
N GLY A 158 2.88 -9.31 6.99
CA GLY A 158 2.23 -8.38 7.92
C GLY A 158 1.17 -7.52 7.22
N LEU A 159 1.52 -6.88 6.11
CA LEU A 159 0.59 -6.08 5.30
C LEU A 159 -0.64 -6.90 4.88
N ILE A 160 -0.43 -8.12 4.38
CA ILE A 160 -1.52 -9.01 3.93
C ILE A 160 -2.43 -9.39 5.09
N ILE A 161 -1.87 -9.78 6.25
CA ILE A 161 -2.65 -10.13 7.43
C ILE A 161 -3.52 -8.95 7.86
N ASN A 162 -2.92 -7.76 7.98
CA ASN A 162 -3.66 -6.58 8.40
C ASN A 162 -4.78 -6.22 7.40
N LEU A 163 -4.48 -6.27 6.09
CA LEU A 163 -5.47 -6.06 5.02
C LEU A 163 -6.63 -7.07 5.11
N LEU A 164 -6.34 -8.36 5.27
CA LEU A 164 -7.39 -9.38 5.34
C LEU A 164 -8.30 -9.17 6.56
N THR A 165 -7.72 -8.85 7.72
CA THR A 165 -8.51 -8.64 8.94
C THR A 165 -9.39 -7.39 8.87
N VAL A 166 -8.88 -6.27 8.33
CA VAL A 166 -9.71 -5.07 8.13
C VAL A 166 -10.80 -5.30 7.08
N LEU A 167 -10.53 -6.09 6.03
CA LEU A 167 -11.55 -6.44 5.02
C LEU A 167 -12.67 -7.28 5.63
N VAL A 168 -12.33 -8.27 6.46
CA VAL A 168 -13.33 -9.05 7.22
C VAL A 168 -14.17 -8.14 8.10
N LEU A 169 -13.55 -7.22 8.83
CA LEU A 169 -14.30 -6.31 9.71
C LEU A 169 -15.17 -5.33 8.91
N SER A 170 -14.64 -4.79 7.81
CA SER A 170 -15.36 -3.89 6.90
C SER A 170 -16.55 -4.52 6.21
N HIS A 171 -16.55 -5.85 6.02
CA HIS A 171 -17.69 -6.57 5.46
C HIS A 171 -18.94 -6.42 6.35
N TYR A 172 -18.74 -6.34 7.67
CA TYR A 172 -19.81 -6.14 8.64
C TYR A 172 -20.06 -4.66 8.96
N CYS A 173 -19.00 -3.85 9.04
CA CYS A 173 -19.06 -2.44 9.50
C CYS A 173 -18.73 -1.44 8.40
N TYR A 174 -19.25 -1.64 7.19
CA TYR A 174 -18.80 -0.90 6.00
C TYR A 174 -18.96 0.62 6.11
N THR A 175 -19.95 1.13 6.82
CA THR A 175 -20.13 2.58 7.05
C THR A 175 -19.61 3.05 8.40
N ALA A 176 -19.00 2.15 9.19
CA ALA A 176 -18.63 2.38 10.58
C ALA A 176 -19.81 2.80 11.47
N THR A 177 -21.02 2.36 11.15
CA THR A 177 -22.22 2.54 12.00
C THR A 177 -22.76 1.20 12.48
N GLU A 178 -22.50 0.14 11.73
CA GLU A 178 -23.00 -1.20 12.01
C GLU A 178 -22.16 -1.86 13.12
N GLU A 179 -22.70 -2.92 13.70
CA GLU A 179 -22.00 -3.78 14.66
C GLU A 179 -21.55 -5.08 13.97
N ALA A 180 -20.28 -5.44 14.14
CA ALA A 180 -19.76 -6.72 13.69
C ALA A 180 -19.91 -7.80 14.78
N PRO A 181 -19.90 -9.09 14.41
CA PRO A 181 -19.75 -10.16 15.37
C PRO A 181 -18.48 -9.99 16.23
N ARG A 182 -18.57 -10.28 17.52
CA ARG A 182 -17.47 -10.11 18.50
C ARG A 182 -16.15 -10.76 18.07
N TRP A 183 -16.21 -11.92 17.41
CA TRP A 183 -15.02 -12.61 16.91
C TRP A 183 -14.29 -11.83 15.82
N ALA A 184 -14.98 -10.99 15.04
CA ALA A 184 -14.36 -10.19 13.98
C ALA A 184 -13.51 -9.07 14.58
N TYR A 185 -13.96 -8.42 15.66
CA TYR A 185 -13.14 -7.47 16.42
C TYR A 185 -11.92 -8.16 17.06
N LEU A 186 -12.10 -9.37 17.61
CA LEU A 186 -10.98 -10.15 18.16
C LEU A 186 -9.97 -10.53 17.06
N LEU A 187 -10.45 -10.95 15.89
CA LEU A 187 -9.59 -11.27 14.74
C LEU A 187 -8.80 -10.04 14.29
N ALA A 188 -9.43 -8.86 14.23
CA ALA A 188 -8.74 -7.61 13.92
C ALA A 188 -7.70 -7.23 14.98
N ALA A 189 -7.99 -7.44 16.28
CA ALA A 189 -7.04 -7.19 17.36
C ALA A 189 -5.80 -8.10 17.23
N VAL A 190 -6.02 -9.40 17.03
CA VAL A 190 -4.95 -10.39 16.84
C VAL A 190 -4.17 -10.10 15.55
N GLY A 191 -4.86 -9.80 14.46
CA GLY A 191 -4.25 -9.45 13.18
C GLY A 191 -3.35 -8.22 13.27
N LEU A 192 -3.81 -7.18 13.97
CA LEU A 192 -3.03 -5.96 14.21
C LEU A 192 -1.81 -6.22 15.09
N PHE A 193 -1.95 -7.01 16.16
CA PHE A 193 -0.82 -7.41 17.01
C PHE A 193 0.22 -8.25 16.24
N VAL A 194 -0.24 -9.18 15.40
CA VAL A 194 0.64 -9.97 14.53
C VAL A 194 1.33 -9.06 13.53
N TYR A 195 0.62 -8.14 12.87
CA TYR A 195 1.23 -7.16 11.97
C TYR A 195 2.33 -6.36 12.68
N GLN A 196 2.03 -5.72 13.82
CA GLN A 196 3.00 -4.94 14.59
C GLN A 196 4.24 -5.77 14.95
N THR A 197 4.03 -7.04 15.32
CA THR A 197 5.14 -7.95 15.63
C THR A 197 6.00 -8.24 14.40
N LEU A 198 5.39 -8.51 13.25
CA LEU A 198 6.12 -8.78 12.00
C LEU A 198 6.89 -7.53 11.53
N ASP A 199 6.24 -6.38 11.58
CA ASP A 199 6.78 -5.05 11.31
C ASP A 199 8.05 -4.78 12.14
N ALA A 200 7.93 -4.83 13.47
CA ALA A 200 9.05 -4.56 14.37
C ALA A 200 10.19 -5.60 14.32
N THR A 201 9.94 -6.80 13.75
CA THR A 201 10.92 -7.89 13.67
C THR A 201 11.63 -7.99 12.32
N ASP A 202 11.17 -7.31 11.26
CA ASP A 202 11.79 -7.39 9.93
C ASP A 202 13.22 -6.82 9.92
N GLY A 203 13.44 -5.67 10.54
CA GLY A 203 14.75 -5.03 10.64
C GLY A 203 15.64 -5.77 11.62
N LYS A 204 15.06 -6.44 12.62
CA LYS A 204 15.80 -7.33 13.53
C LYS A 204 16.29 -8.55 12.77
N GLN A 205 15.44 -9.14 11.92
CA GLN A 205 15.84 -10.23 11.04
C GLN A 205 16.94 -9.76 10.09
N ALA A 206 16.80 -8.57 9.49
CA ALA A 206 17.81 -8.00 8.59
C ALA A 206 19.19 -7.85 9.26
N ARG A 207 19.22 -7.43 10.53
CA ARG A 207 20.45 -7.36 11.32
C ARG A 207 21.01 -8.74 11.65
N ARG A 208 20.14 -9.70 12.01
CA ARG A 208 20.50 -11.09 12.35
C ARG A 208 21.10 -11.83 11.15
N THR A 209 20.58 -11.59 9.94
CA THR A 209 21.03 -12.24 8.70
C THR A 209 22.13 -11.48 7.98
N GLY A 210 22.44 -10.25 8.40
CA GLY A 210 23.40 -9.36 7.72
C GLY A 210 22.87 -8.81 6.39
N THR A 211 21.56 -8.75 6.21
CA THR A 211 20.89 -8.33 4.96
C THR A 211 20.17 -6.98 5.06
N SER A 212 20.55 -6.12 6.01
CA SER A 212 20.07 -4.73 6.06
C SER A 212 20.38 -4.01 4.75
N SER A 213 19.37 -3.37 4.15
CA SER A 213 19.51 -2.64 2.89
C SER A 213 18.55 -1.46 2.81
N PRO A 214 18.86 -0.44 1.99
CA PRO A 214 17.92 0.65 1.69
C PRO A 214 16.58 0.16 1.11
N LEU A 215 16.59 -0.94 0.35
CA LEU A 215 15.35 -1.54 -0.15
C LEU A 215 14.44 -2.01 0.99
N GLY A 216 15.02 -2.59 2.05
CA GLY A 216 14.25 -3.04 3.21
C GLY A 216 13.53 -1.90 3.91
N GLU A 217 14.25 -0.81 4.20
CA GLU A 217 13.68 0.41 4.78
C GLU A 217 12.58 1.04 3.90
N LEU A 218 12.80 1.10 2.59
CA LEU A 218 11.79 1.60 1.65
C LEU A 218 10.55 0.69 1.60
N PHE A 219 10.74 -0.62 1.69
CA PHE A 219 9.66 -1.61 1.65
C PHE A 219 8.80 -1.55 2.91
N ASP A 220 9.46 -1.46 4.07
CA ASP A 220 8.87 -1.30 5.41
C ASP A 220 7.96 -0.08 5.48
N HIS A 221 8.55 1.13 5.39
CA HIS A 221 7.80 2.39 5.40
C HIS A 221 6.77 2.50 4.27
N GLY A 222 7.05 1.84 3.13
CA GLY A 222 6.12 1.74 2.03
C GLY A 222 4.85 0.98 2.38
N CYS A 223 4.97 -0.13 3.12
CA CYS A 223 3.84 -0.91 3.62
C CYS A 223 3.12 -0.18 4.75
N ASP A 224 3.85 0.44 5.69
CA ASP A 224 3.30 1.22 6.79
C ASP A 224 2.36 2.32 6.33
N SER A 225 2.73 3.00 5.24
CA SER A 225 1.92 4.09 4.66
C SER A 225 0.52 3.64 4.22
N MET A 226 0.35 2.36 3.87
CA MET A 226 -0.97 1.76 3.59
C MET A 226 -1.62 1.24 4.87
N THR A 227 -0.85 0.49 5.67
CA THR A 227 -1.30 -0.12 6.92
C THR A 227 -1.91 0.90 7.87
N GLN A 228 -1.33 2.10 7.99
CA GLN A 228 -1.82 3.18 8.84
C GLN A 228 -3.32 3.44 8.63
N VAL A 229 -3.84 3.36 7.40
CA VAL A 229 -5.28 3.55 7.14
C VAL A 229 -6.11 2.34 7.56
N PHE A 230 -5.60 1.11 7.39
CA PHE A 230 -6.28 -0.10 7.87
C PHE A 230 -6.44 -0.08 9.40
N VAL A 231 -5.38 0.31 10.11
CA VAL A 231 -5.39 0.48 11.57
C VAL A 231 -6.38 1.57 11.98
N THR A 232 -6.42 2.66 11.23
CA THR A 232 -7.37 3.76 11.47
C THR A 232 -8.82 3.32 11.27
N LEU A 233 -9.10 2.53 10.22
CA LEU A 233 -10.44 2.00 9.98
C LEU A 233 -10.89 1.04 11.08
N ASN A 234 -10.00 0.21 11.63
CA ASN A 234 -10.30 -0.62 12.80
C ASN A 234 -10.79 0.21 13.99
N LEU A 235 -10.15 1.35 14.28
CA LEU A 235 -10.60 2.30 15.30
C LEU A 235 -11.99 2.87 14.96
N CYS A 236 -12.20 3.29 13.71
CA CYS A 236 -13.47 3.83 13.24
C CYS A 236 -14.63 2.83 13.43
N TYR A 237 -14.41 1.55 13.09
CA TYR A 237 -15.40 0.49 13.23
C TYR A 237 -15.70 0.18 14.70
N ALA A 238 -14.66 0.05 15.53
CA ALA A 238 -14.82 -0.28 16.94
C ALA A 238 -15.57 0.82 17.72
N LEU A 239 -15.30 2.08 17.42
CA LEU A 239 -15.96 3.24 18.04
C LEU A 239 -17.27 3.64 17.34
N GLN A 240 -17.66 2.97 16.26
CA GLN A 240 -18.79 3.34 15.41
C GLN A 240 -18.81 4.84 15.05
N LEU A 241 -17.69 5.35 14.53
CA LEU A 241 -17.52 6.77 14.23
C LEU A 241 -18.39 7.27 13.09
N GLY A 242 -19.02 6.37 12.32
CA GLY A 242 -19.98 6.74 11.27
C GLY A 242 -21.22 7.46 11.80
N PHE A 243 -21.57 7.29 13.09
CA PHE A 243 -22.66 8.05 13.72
C PHE A 243 -22.33 9.52 13.94
N ILE A 244 -21.05 9.88 13.96
CA ILE A 244 -20.60 11.27 14.12
C ILE A 244 -20.26 11.81 12.74
N LYS A 245 -21.04 12.81 12.30
CA LYS A 245 -20.90 13.42 10.98
C LYS A 245 -19.43 13.77 10.68
N ASN A 246 -18.95 13.32 9.53
CA ASN A 246 -17.59 13.52 8.99
C ASN A 246 -16.44 12.90 9.82
N MET A 247 -16.71 12.21 10.93
CA MET A 247 -15.65 11.84 11.88
C MET A 247 -14.70 10.79 11.31
N VAL A 248 -15.22 9.77 10.63
CA VAL A 248 -14.38 8.76 9.94
C VAL A 248 -13.41 9.45 8.97
N TRP A 249 -13.91 10.40 8.19
CA TRP A 249 -13.10 11.14 7.22
C TRP A 249 -12.02 12.00 7.88
N ILE A 250 -12.39 12.74 8.95
CA ILE A 250 -11.45 13.57 9.71
C ILE A 250 -10.31 12.73 10.29
N VAL A 251 -10.63 11.62 10.96
CA VAL A 251 -9.62 10.76 11.59
C VAL A 251 -8.69 10.13 10.55
N VAL A 252 -9.22 9.72 9.39
CA VAL A 252 -8.42 9.20 8.27
C VAL A 252 -7.46 10.25 7.70
N ILE A 253 -7.91 11.49 7.46
CA ILE A 253 -7.02 12.58 7.01
C ILE A 253 -5.91 12.83 8.04
N LEU A 254 -6.27 12.95 9.32
CA LEU A 254 -5.31 13.24 10.38
C LEU A 254 -4.26 12.12 10.47
N SER A 255 -4.70 10.86 10.36
CA SER A 255 -3.82 9.70 10.40
C SER A 255 -2.81 9.70 9.25
N VAL A 256 -3.26 9.88 8.01
CA VAL A 256 -2.37 9.95 6.82
C VAL A 256 -1.44 11.17 6.91
N SER A 257 -1.95 12.32 7.36
CA SER A 257 -1.17 13.55 7.49
C SER A 257 -0.06 13.43 8.53
N THR A 258 -0.34 12.85 9.69
CA THR A 258 0.66 12.65 10.75
C THR A 258 1.75 11.68 10.31
N PHE A 259 1.39 10.59 9.62
CA PHE A 259 2.37 9.65 9.06
C PHE A 259 3.26 10.34 8.01
N TYR A 260 2.67 11.11 7.11
CA TYR A 260 3.43 11.89 6.12
C TYR A 260 4.35 12.93 6.79
N LEU A 261 3.90 13.60 7.87
CA LEU A 261 4.70 14.57 8.61
C LEU A 261 5.96 13.94 9.25
N ALA A 262 5.89 12.68 9.69
CA ALA A 262 7.06 11.96 10.21
C ALA A 262 8.14 11.80 9.13
N HIS A 263 7.74 11.40 7.92
CA HIS A 263 8.66 11.28 6.78
C HIS A 263 9.10 12.64 6.22
N TRP A 264 8.26 13.68 6.35
CA TRP A 264 8.65 15.04 5.99
C TRP A 264 9.73 15.54 6.96
N SER A 265 9.54 15.39 8.27
CA SER A 265 10.58 15.67 9.26
C SER A 265 11.86 14.92 8.91
N THR A 266 11.77 13.63 8.58
CA THR A 266 12.94 12.81 8.15
C THR A 266 13.61 13.33 6.87
N PHE A 267 12.84 13.78 5.89
CA PHE A 267 13.36 14.43 4.67
C PHE A 267 14.12 15.74 4.98
N CYS A 268 13.72 16.46 6.03
CA CYS A 268 14.42 17.66 6.48
C CYS A 268 15.68 17.32 7.28
N THR A 269 15.57 16.44 8.29
CA THR A 269 16.61 16.19 9.30
C THR A 269 17.62 15.11 8.93
N GLY A 270 17.30 14.25 7.97
CA GLY A 270 18.14 13.13 7.57
C GLY A 270 18.01 11.87 8.43
N HIS A 271 17.14 11.84 9.43
CA HIS A 271 16.95 10.68 10.32
C HIS A 271 15.54 10.66 10.93
N LEU A 272 15.00 9.46 11.13
CA LEU A 272 13.67 9.26 11.71
C LEU A 272 13.73 9.43 13.24
N LYS A 273 12.82 10.24 13.80
CA LYS A 273 12.78 10.55 15.23
C LYS A 273 11.56 9.92 15.87
N PHE A 274 11.79 9.04 16.83
CA PHE A 274 10.74 8.43 17.63
C PHE A 274 10.51 9.19 18.93
N GLY A 275 9.24 9.49 19.20
CA GLY A 275 8.76 10.05 20.45
C GLY A 275 8.66 8.99 21.55
N ARG A 276 8.36 9.43 22.78
CA ARG A 276 8.01 8.53 23.89
C ARG A 276 6.63 7.88 23.74
N PHE A 277 5.75 8.53 22.99
CA PHE A 277 4.46 8.00 22.57
C PHE A 277 4.40 8.14 21.06
N ASP A 278 4.44 7.03 20.35
CA ASP A 278 4.59 6.99 18.90
C ASP A 278 3.70 5.89 18.30
N VAL A 279 3.99 5.47 17.07
CA VAL A 279 3.22 4.47 16.32
C VAL A 279 2.97 3.19 17.14
N SER A 280 3.95 2.68 17.90
CA SER A 280 3.79 1.48 18.74
C SER A 280 2.66 1.64 19.76
N GLU A 281 2.68 2.69 20.58
CA GLU A 281 1.63 2.92 21.60
C GLU A 281 0.27 3.20 20.96
N ALA A 282 0.23 3.88 19.81
CA ALA A 282 -1.01 4.10 19.08
C ALA A 282 -1.63 2.79 18.60
N GLN A 283 -0.82 1.88 18.06
CA GLN A 283 -1.26 0.54 17.65
C GLN A 283 -1.71 -0.29 18.84
N ASP A 284 -0.97 -0.30 19.95
CA ASP A 284 -1.34 -1.01 21.19
C ASP A 284 -2.65 -0.48 21.79
N THR A 285 -2.85 0.84 21.73
CA THR A 285 -4.11 1.48 22.14
C THR A 285 -5.28 0.97 21.29
N ILE A 286 -5.10 0.87 19.97
CA ILE A 286 -6.14 0.38 19.05
C ILE A 286 -6.38 -1.13 19.24
N ILE A 287 -5.35 -1.92 19.49
CA ILE A 287 -5.49 -3.33 19.90
C ILE A 287 -6.34 -3.42 21.17
N GLY A 288 -6.05 -2.59 22.18
CA GLY A 288 -6.86 -2.51 23.41
C GLY A 288 -8.32 -2.11 23.16
N VAL A 289 -8.57 -1.16 22.25
CA VAL A 289 -9.93 -0.78 21.82
C VAL A 289 -10.65 -1.96 21.19
N LEU A 290 -10.00 -2.68 20.27
CA LEU A 290 -10.58 -3.84 19.58
C LEU A 290 -10.87 -5.00 20.55
N LEU A 291 -9.96 -5.28 21.49
CA LEU A 291 -10.16 -6.31 22.52
C LEU A 291 -11.32 -5.94 23.45
N THR A 292 -11.41 -4.69 23.87
CA THR A 292 -12.53 -4.19 24.69
C THR A 292 -13.85 -4.32 23.93
N THR A 293 -13.86 -3.95 22.65
CA THR A 293 -15.03 -4.08 21.77
C THR A 293 -15.42 -5.54 21.55
N ALA A 294 -14.46 -6.44 21.40
CA ALA A 294 -14.71 -7.88 21.29
C ALA A 294 -15.34 -8.46 22.57
N ALA A 295 -14.91 -8.00 23.75
CA ALA A 295 -15.41 -8.48 25.03
C ALA A 295 -16.83 -7.96 25.35
N PHE A 296 -17.05 -6.66 25.15
CA PHE A 296 -18.24 -5.96 25.65
C PHE A 296 -19.24 -5.54 24.55
N GLY A 297 -18.83 -5.54 23.29
CA GLY A 297 -19.57 -4.93 22.17
C GLY A 297 -19.22 -3.45 21.99
N PRO A 298 -19.48 -2.85 20.82
CA PRO A 298 -19.14 -1.45 20.53
C PRO A 298 -19.91 -0.43 21.38
N GLN A 299 -21.07 -0.81 21.94
CA GLN A 299 -21.90 0.06 22.79
C GLN A 299 -21.20 0.48 24.08
N ILE A 300 -20.16 -0.26 24.51
CA ILE A 300 -19.36 0.13 25.67
C ILE A 300 -18.84 1.57 25.53
N TRP A 301 -18.50 1.98 24.31
CA TRP A 301 -17.94 3.30 24.02
C TRP A 301 -18.96 4.44 24.16
N ASP A 302 -20.26 4.13 24.17
CA ASP A 302 -21.32 5.12 24.43
C ASP A 302 -21.59 5.32 25.93
N THR A 303 -20.95 4.52 26.80
CA THR A 303 -21.02 4.71 28.25
C THR A 303 -20.42 6.06 28.65
N SER A 304 -21.14 6.80 29.49
CA SER A 304 -20.71 8.13 29.95
C SER A 304 -19.97 8.06 31.28
N VAL A 305 -18.82 8.73 31.36
CA VAL A 305 -18.04 8.98 32.58
C VAL A 305 -17.99 10.49 32.78
N PHE A 306 -18.46 10.97 33.95
CA PHE A 306 -18.61 12.42 34.23
C PHE A 306 -19.39 13.20 33.14
N GLY A 307 -20.36 12.57 32.48
CA GLY A 307 -21.18 13.18 31.43
C GLY A 307 -20.55 13.21 30.04
N ILE A 308 -19.37 12.59 29.85
CA ILE A 308 -18.68 12.48 28.56
C ILE A 308 -18.61 11.00 28.17
N SER A 309 -18.99 10.66 26.93
CA SER A 309 -18.89 9.27 26.46
C SER A 309 -17.43 8.81 26.34
N LEU A 310 -17.16 7.53 26.63
CA LEU A 310 -15.84 6.93 26.48
C LEU A 310 -15.29 7.12 25.05
N LYS A 311 -16.16 7.03 24.04
CA LYS A 311 -15.86 7.34 22.63
C LYS A 311 -15.22 8.72 22.47
N LEU A 312 -15.83 9.76 23.05
CA LEU A 312 -15.32 11.12 22.93
C LEU A 312 -14.03 11.32 23.72
N ILE A 313 -13.88 10.65 24.87
CA ILE A 313 -12.63 10.63 25.64
C ILE A 313 -11.49 10.03 24.80
N MET A 314 -11.73 8.90 24.12
CA MET A 314 -10.75 8.26 23.24
C MET A 314 -10.38 9.16 22.05
N LEU A 315 -11.36 9.79 21.41
CA LEU A 315 -11.12 10.74 20.32
C LEU A 315 -10.33 11.97 20.78
N ALA A 316 -10.66 12.53 21.95
CA ALA A 316 -9.95 13.67 22.51
C ALA A 316 -8.49 13.31 22.87
N GLY A 317 -8.27 12.14 23.48
CA GLY A 317 -6.93 11.64 23.77
C GLY A 317 -6.10 11.43 22.49
N GLY A 318 -6.68 10.79 21.48
CA GLY A 318 -6.04 10.61 20.16
C GLY A 318 -5.74 11.94 19.47
N ALA A 319 -6.67 12.90 19.49
CA ALA A 319 -6.46 14.23 18.93
C ALA A 319 -5.33 15.00 19.63
N LEU A 320 -5.27 14.94 20.97
CA LEU A 320 -4.18 15.55 21.73
C LEU A 320 -2.83 14.90 21.39
N GLY A 321 -2.78 13.57 21.28
CA GLY A 321 -1.59 12.83 20.85
C GLY A 321 -1.13 13.26 19.46
N ILE A 322 -2.06 13.34 18.49
CA ILE A 322 -1.78 13.80 17.13
C ILE A 322 -1.26 15.24 17.12
N VAL A 323 -1.88 16.16 17.85
CA VAL A 323 -1.46 17.56 17.93
C VAL A 323 -0.06 17.67 18.52
N ASN A 324 0.23 16.94 19.59
CA ASN A 324 1.56 16.91 20.20
C ASN A 324 2.62 16.36 19.23
N GLN A 325 2.33 15.24 18.57
CA GLN A 325 3.27 14.62 17.64
C GLN A 325 3.49 15.47 16.38
N ALA A 326 2.42 15.99 15.78
CA ALA A 326 2.51 16.90 14.64
C ALA A 326 3.28 18.19 15.00
N GLY A 327 3.05 18.75 16.20
CA GLY A 327 3.81 19.89 16.70
C GLY A 327 5.30 19.60 16.83
N ALA A 328 5.67 18.41 17.31
CA ALA A 328 7.07 17.97 17.37
C ALA A 328 7.70 17.85 15.98
N TYR A 329 7.00 17.25 15.01
CA TYR A 329 7.48 17.16 13.62
C TYR A 329 7.61 18.54 12.97
N ILE A 330 6.63 19.43 13.12
CA ILE A 330 6.70 20.80 12.58
C ILE A 330 7.88 21.56 13.17
N LYS A 331 8.09 21.46 14.49
CA LYS A 331 9.26 22.07 15.14
C LYS A 331 10.56 21.54 14.53
N SER A 332 10.66 20.23 14.32
CA SER A 332 11.82 19.60 13.70
C SER A 332 12.05 20.08 12.26
N ILE A 333 11.00 20.10 11.43
CA ILE A 333 11.03 20.58 10.03
C ILE A 333 11.58 22.02 9.94
N LEU A 334 11.19 22.89 10.87
CA LEU A 334 11.54 24.31 10.83
C LEU A 334 12.91 24.64 11.45
N SER A 335 13.44 23.79 12.32
CA SER A 335 14.65 24.11 13.11
C SER A 335 15.84 23.19 12.89
N GLU A 336 15.65 22.03 12.27
CA GLU A 336 16.67 20.96 12.21
C GLU A 336 16.99 20.51 10.79
N GLY A 337 16.77 21.35 9.78
CA GLY A 337 17.12 21.05 8.40
C GLY A 337 18.62 20.76 8.24
N SER A 338 18.93 19.62 7.62
CA SER A 338 20.30 19.08 7.48
C SER A 338 21.03 19.56 6.22
N GLY A 339 20.31 20.15 5.27
CA GLY A 339 20.87 20.70 4.03
C GLY A 339 21.49 22.08 4.20
N LYS A 340 22.02 22.63 3.09
CA LYS A 340 22.61 23.97 3.07
C LYS A 340 21.63 25.02 3.60
N ASN A 341 22.07 25.89 4.49
CA ASN A 341 21.24 26.94 5.12
C ASN A 341 20.01 26.40 5.86
N GLY A 342 20.05 25.18 6.40
CA GLY A 342 18.90 24.58 7.08
C GLY A 342 17.82 24.07 6.13
N SER A 343 18.16 23.77 4.88
CA SER A 343 17.28 23.18 3.88
C SER A 343 17.12 21.66 4.08
N THR A 344 16.38 20.99 3.20
CA THR A 344 16.18 19.53 3.25
C THR A 344 17.47 18.76 2.90
N VAL A 345 17.48 17.43 3.08
CA VAL A 345 18.62 16.58 2.66
C VAL A 345 18.97 16.70 1.17
N ALA A 346 18.04 17.20 0.35
CA ALA A 346 18.19 17.40 -1.09
C ALA A 346 18.56 18.85 -1.46
N ASP A 347 18.92 19.69 -0.48
CA ASP A 347 19.16 21.14 -0.64
C ASP A 347 17.93 21.89 -1.21
N THR A 348 16.71 21.42 -0.94
CA THR A 348 15.45 22.07 -1.37
C THR A 348 14.70 22.71 -0.19
N SER A 349 13.69 23.53 -0.47
CA SER A 349 12.89 24.17 0.59
C SER A 349 12.26 23.13 1.53
N VAL A 350 12.41 23.33 2.84
CA VAL A 350 11.76 22.53 3.88
C VAL A 350 10.23 22.60 3.80
N ILE A 351 9.66 23.60 3.13
CA ILE A 351 8.21 23.75 2.95
C ILE A 351 7.70 22.96 1.73
N PHE A 352 8.58 22.63 0.78
CA PHE A 352 8.15 22.02 -0.49
C PHE A 352 7.32 20.73 -0.34
N PRO A 353 7.63 19.81 0.61
CA PRO A 353 6.79 18.62 0.83
C PRO A 353 5.33 18.90 1.23
N LEU A 354 4.98 20.14 1.59
CA LEU A 354 3.60 20.57 1.77
C LEU A 354 2.77 20.43 0.49
N PHE A 355 3.34 20.73 -0.69
CA PHE A 355 2.57 20.76 -1.93
C PHE A 355 2.08 19.37 -2.36
N PRO A 356 2.89 18.30 -2.35
CA PRO A 356 2.39 16.94 -2.57
C PRO A 356 1.33 16.53 -1.53
N LEU A 357 1.51 16.88 -0.25
CA LEU A 357 0.50 16.60 0.78
C LEU A 357 -0.84 17.28 0.48
N LEU A 358 -0.81 18.57 0.10
CA LEU A 358 -2.01 19.30 -0.29
C LEU A 358 -2.63 18.77 -1.58
N ALA A 359 -1.82 18.30 -2.53
CA ALA A 359 -2.29 17.64 -3.75
C ALA A 359 -3.02 16.31 -3.48
N VAL A 360 -2.76 15.67 -2.33
CA VAL A 360 -3.50 14.49 -1.86
C VAL A 360 -4.76 14.92 -1.10
N ILE A 361 -4.64 15.80 -0.10
CA ILE A 361 -5.74 16.12 0.83
C ILE A 361 -6.83 16.97 0.18
N LEU A 362 -6.45 18.07 -0.50
CA LEU A 362 -7.42 19.03 -0.99
C LEU A 362 -8.42 18.43 -1.99
N PRO A 363 -8.00 17.62 -2.98
CA PRO A 363 -8.95 16.99 -3.88
C PRO A 363 -9.98 16.12 -3.17
N PHE A 364 -9.57 15.29 -2.21
CA PHE A 364 -10.51 14.43 -1.48
C PHE A 364 -11.43 15.23 -0.55
N CYS A 365 -10.92 16.29 0.11
CA CYS A 365 -11.76 17.21 0.86
C CYS A 365 -12.82 17.88 -0.03
N MET A 366 -12.44 18.32 -1.24
CA MET A 366 -13.40 18.88 -2.20
C MET A 366 -14.44 17.85 -2.63
N ILE A 367 -14.01 16.62 -2.94
CA ILE A 367 -14.90 15.53 -3.34
C ILE A 367 -15.95 15.24 -2.26
N TYR A 368 -15.49 15.08 -1.01
CA TYR A 368 -16.35 14.76 0.11
C TYR A 368 -17.33 15.89 0.45
N THR A 369 -16.86 17.14 0.45
CA THR A 369 -17.69 18.31 0.84
C THR A 369 -18.68 18.77 -0.24
N LYS A 370 -18.37 18.57 -1.53
CA LYS A 370 -19.25 18.99 -2.64
C LYS A 370 -20.29 17.95 -3.03
N SER A 371 -20.13 16.69 -2.63
CA SER A 371 -21.10 15.66 -2.99
C SER A 371 -22.45 15.93 -2.32
N THR A 372 -23.52 15.94 -3.10
CA THR A 372 -24.89 16.14 -2.63
C THR A 372 -25.69 14.84 -2.56
N SER A 373 -25.13 13.73 -3.07
CA SER A 373 -25.80 12.43 -3.19
C SER A 373 -25.66 11.53 -1.96
N GLY A 374 -24.76 11.85 -1.03
CA GLY A 374 -24.43 11.00 0.12
C GLY A 374 -23.64 9.73 -0.23
N VAL A 375 -23.21 9.56 -1.49
CA VAL A 375 -22.52 8.33 -1.95
C VAL A 375 -21.25 8.04 -1.16
N TYR A 376 -20.48 9.08 -0.82
CA TYR A 376 -19.23 8.91 -0.07
C TYR A 376 -19.45 8.60 1.42
N ASP A 377 -20.56 9.02 2.02
CA ASP A 377 -20.93 8.59 3.38
C ASP A 377 -21.34 7.12 3.38
N ALA A 378 -22.17 6.72 2.42
CA ALA A 378 -22.59 5.33 2.24
C ALA A 378 -21.44 4.37 1.86
N ASN A 379 -20.33 4.91 1.34
CA ASN A 379 -19.16 4.15 0.91
C ASN A 379 -17.86 4.67 1.55
N ILE A 380 -17.94 5.12 2.80
CA ILE A 380 -16.83 5.81 3.47
C ILE A 380 -15.57 4.94 3.59
N THR A 381 -15.75 3.62 3.77
CA THR A 381 -14.63 2.66 3.77
C THR A 381 -13.91 2.64 2.43
N LEU A 382 -14.63 2.50 1.32
CA LEU A 382 -14.03 2.51 -0.02
C LEU A 382 -13.37 3.86 -0.35
N PHE A 383 -14.01 4.96 0.06
CA PHE A 383 -13.45 6.30 -0.09
C PHE A 383 -12.14 6.46 0.70
N ALA A 384 -12.10 5.99 1.95
CA ALA A 384 -10.89 5.99 2.78
C ALA A 384 -9.79 5.10 2.17
N LEU A 385 -10.12 3.93 1.63
CA LEU A 385 -9.16 3.04 0.96
C LEU A 385 -8.61 3.66 -0.34
N CYS A 386 -9.42 4.40 -1.09
CA CYS A 386 -8.97 5.16 -2.26
C CYS A 386 -7.98 6.26 -1.86
N PHE A 387 -8.33 7.03 -0.82
CA PHE A 387 -7.44 8.04 -0.23
C PHE A 387 -6.14 7.42 0.28
N ALA A 388 -6.20 6.25 0.90
CA ALA A 388 -5.04 5.50 1.38
C ALA A 388 -4.04 5.21 0.26
N ALA A 389 -4.50 4.70 -0.89
CA ALA A 389 -3.60 4.38 -2.00
C ALA A 389 -2.88 5.62 -2.55
N VAL A 390 -3.61 6.74 -2.68
CA VAL A 390 -3.05 8.02 -3.15
C VAL A 390 -2.05 8.58 -2.13
N GLY A 391 -2.41 8.59 -0.85
CA GLY A 391 -1.55 9.04 0.25
C GLY A 391 -0.30 8.18 0.42
N ALA A 392 -0.44 6.85 0.37
CA ALA A 392 0.67 5.90 0.44
C ALA A 392 1.71 6.15 -0.66
N LYS A 393 1.27 6.34 -1.91
CA LYS A 393 2.22 6.64 -3.00
C LYS A 393 2.94 7.97 -2.78
N ALA A 394 2.24 9.00 -2.31
CA ALA A 394 2.86 10.29 -2.00
C ALA A 394 3.90 10.17 -0.88
N THR A 395 3.62 9.38 0.16
CA THR A 395 4.60 9.08 1.21
C THR A 395 5.80 8.30 0.66
N ASN A 396 5.57 7.29 -0.18
CA ASN A 396 6.66 6.50 -0.76
C ASN A 396 7.59 7.37 -1.63
N ARG A 397 7.03 8.34 -2.35
CA ARG A 397 7.82 9.34 -3.09
C ARG A 397 8.71 10.17 -2.17
N LEU A 398 8.17 10.59 -1.03
CA LEU A 398 8.91 11.36 -0.03
C LEU A 398 10.05 10.54 0.59
N VAL A 399 9.79 9.27 0.92
CA VAL A 399 10.81 8.32 1.41
C VAL A 399 11.92 8.13 0.37
N ILE A 400 11.57 7.87 -0.89
CA ILE A 400 12.55 7.77 -1.98
C ILE A 400 13.35 9.06 -2.14
N ALA A 401 12.70 10.22 -2.09
CA ALA A 401 13.38 11.52 -2.21
C ALA A 401 14.36 11.75 -1.06
N HIS A 402 14.00 11.37 0.16
CA HIS A 402 14.88 11.38 1.33
C HIS A 402 16.11 10.51 1.12
N MET A 403 15.89 9.22 0.86
CA MET A 403 16.98 8.26 0.76
C MET A 403 17.88 8.53 -0.47
N SER A 404 17.31 9.03 -1.56
CA SER A 404 18.07 9.39 -2.78
C SER A 404 18.67 10.79 -2.74
N ARG A 405 18.32 11.61 -1.73
CA ARG A 405 18.64 13.03 -1.64
C ARG A 405 18.30 13.77 -2.94
N SER A 406 17.08 13.57 -3.43
CA SER A 406 16.56 14.20 -4.64
C SER A 406 15.41 15.15 -4.35
N ALA A 407 15.17 16.09 -5.26
CA ALA A 407 13.96 16.90 -5.23
C ALA A 407 12.71 16.01 -5.42
N ILE A 408 11.58 16.49 -4.91
CA ILE A 408 10.28 15.82 -5.02
C ILE A 408 9.53 16.40 -6.22
N GLY A 409 8.86 15.56 -7.00
CA GLY A 409 7.95 16.00 -8.06
C GLY A 409 6.56 16.32 -7.50
N ILE A 410 5.91 17.36 -8.01
CA ILE A 410 4.53 17.72 -7.62
C ILE A 410 3.51 16.80 -8.30
N TRP A 411 3.74 16.47 -9.59
CA TRP A 411 2.82 15.63 -10.36
C TRP A 411 3.16 14.15 -10.21
N ASP A 412 2.14 13.34 -10.00
CA ASP A 412 2.18 11.88 -10.07
C ASP A 412 0.89 11.40 -10.75
N TRP A 413 0.97 10.40 -11.61
CA TRP A 413 -0.20 9.92 -12.35
C TRP A 413 -1.28 9.34 -11.45
N ILE A 414 -0.97 8.95 -10.21
CA ILE A 414 -1.99 8.49 -9.26
C ILE A 414 -3.08 9.55 -8.99
N TYR A 415 -2.76 10.84 -9.18
CA TYR A 415 -3.74 11.94 -9.04
C TYR A 415 -4.84 11.94 -10.10
N VAL A 416 -4.72 11.12 -11.16
CA VAL A 416 -5.85 10.85 -12.06
C VAL A 416 -7.03 10.26 -11.30
N SER A 417 -6.80 9.48 -10.22
CA SER A 417 -7.87 8.94 -9.36
C SER A 417 -8.81 10.04 -8.81
N PRO A 418 -8.35 10.99 -7.98
CA PRO A 418 -9.20 12.07 -7.51
C PRO A 418 -9.65 13.04 -8.61
N LEU A 419 -8.85 13.22 -9.66
CA LEU A 419 -9.24 14.10 -10.77
C LEU A 419 -10.47 13.57 -11.51
N LEU A 420 -10.59 12.25 -11.70
CA LEU A 420 -11.77 11.63 -12.31
C LEU A 420 -13.03 11.91 -11.49
N MET A 421 -12.94 11.82 -10.16
CA MET A 421 -14.05 12.14 -9.26
C MET A 421 -14.44 13.62 -9.33
N ILE A 422 -13.46 14.53 -9.28
CA ILE A 422 -13.70 15.98 -9.38
C ILE A 422 -14.34 16.36 -10.70
N ILE A 423 -13.84 15.82 -11.82
CA ILE A 423 -14.41 16.09 -13.14
C ILE A 423 -15.87 15.62 -13.20
N ASN A 424 -16.18 14.45 -12.66
CA ASN A 424 -17.56 13.97 -12.62
C ASN A 424 -18.49 14.91 -11.83
N GLN A 425 -18.02 15.42 -10.68
CA GLN A 425 -18.77 16.39 -9.87
C GLN A 425 -18.94 17.74 -10.57
N TYR A 426 -17.94 18.17 -11.36
CA TYR A 426 -18.02 19.40 -12.13
C TYR A 426 -19.10 19.35 -13.22
N TYR A 427 -19.36 18.17 -13.80
CA TYR A 427 -20.42 17.93 -14.78
C TYR A 427 -21.70 17.41 -14.14
N ASP A 428 -22.04 17.88 -12.94
CA ASP A 428 -23.28 17.57 -12.21
C ASP A 428 -23.57 16.06 -12.12
N PHE A 429 -22.53 15.26 -11.82
CA PHE A 429 -22.62 13.82 -11.62
C PHE A 429 -23.13 13.05 -12.86
N TYR A 430 -22.68 13.46 -14.06
CA TYR A 430 -23.04 12.81 -15.33
C TYR A 430 -22.89 11.28 -15.31
N PHE A 431 -21.84 10.78 -14.64
CA PHE A 431 -21.68 9.36 -14.35
C PHE A 431 -22.02 9.05 -12.88
N ASP A 432 -22.47 7.82 -12.65
CA ASP A 432 -22.70 7.24 -11.33
C ASP A 432 -21.46 7.37 -10.43
N GLU A 433 -21.57 8.13 -9.34
CA GLU A 433 -20.46 8.43 -8.44
C GLU A 433 -19.83 7.18 -7.81
N LEU A 434 -20.64 6.15 -7.48
CA LEU A 434 -20.12 4.92 -6.90
C LEU A 434 -19.27 4.16 -7.92
N LYS A 435 -19.72 4.09 -9.18
CA LYS A 435 -18.92 3.46 -10.25
C LYS A 435 -17.61 4.20 -10.49
N ILE A 436 -17.64 5.54 -10.46
CA ILE A 436 -16.42 6.35 -10.58
C ILE A 436 -15.49 6.11 -9.39
N LEU A 437 -16.01 6.08 -8.16
CA LEU A 437 -15.23 5.78 -6.96
C LEU A 437 -14.56 4.40 -7.04
N ILE A 438 -15.28 3.37 -7.46
CA ILE A 438 -14.73 2.01 -7.64
C ILE A 438 -13.60 2.03 -8.68
N ILE A 439 -13.83 2.63 -9.85
CA ILE A 439 -12.82 2.73 -10.92
C ILE A 439 -11.59 3.50 -10.45
N ALA A 440 -11.79 4.63 -9.78
CA ALA A 440 -10.73 5.46 -9.23
C ALA A 440 -9.90 4.71 -8.18
N THR A 441 -10.56 3.93 -7.32
CA THR A 441 -9.90 3.10 -6.30
C THR A 441 -9.06 2.00 -6.95
N ILE A 442 -9.63 1.24 -7.90
CA ILE A 442 -8.91 0.18 -8.62
C ILE A 442 -7.69 0.78 -9.34
N TYR A 443 -7.86 1.91 -10.01
CA TYR A 443 -6.77 2.62 -10.67
C TYR A 443 -5.67 3.03 -9.69
N ALA A 444 -6.02 3.60 -8.53
CA ALA A 444 -5.06 4.03 -7.53
C ALA A 444 -4.20 2.86 -6.99
N TYR A 445 -4.83 1.73 -6.65
CA TYR A 445 -4.10 0.55 -6.20
C TYR A 445 -3.26 -0.12 -7.30
N LEU A 446 -3.76 -0.17 -8.54
CA LEU A 446 -2.96 -0.66 -9.67
C LEU A 446 -1.74 0.24 -9.94
N SER A 447 -1.94 1.56 -9.90
CA SER A 447 -0.85 2.54 -10.03
C SER A 447 0.20 2.32 -8.94
N LEU A 448 -0.21 2.26 -7.68
CA LEU A 448 0.67 2.01 -6.53
C LEU A 448 1.40 0.67 -6.65
N LEU A 449 0.71 -0.42 -6.99
CA LEU A 449 1.32 -1.74 -7.13
C LEU A 449 2.37 -1.76 -8.24
N VAL A 450 2.05 -1.23 -9.43
CA VAL A 450 3.00 -1.17 -10.55
C VAL A 450 4.22 -0.35 -10.15
N PHE A 451 4.03 0.78 -9.47
CA PHE A 451 5.11 1.61 -8.95
C PHE A 451 6.00 0.82 -7.98
N CYS A 452 5.44 0.20 -6.95
CA CYS A 452 6.20 -0.56 -5.96
C CYS A 452 6.98 -1.72 -6.59
N VAL A 453 6.37 -2.48 -7.50
CA VAL A 453 7.03 -3.60 -8.20
C VAL A 453 8.23 -3.13 -9.02
N HIS A 454 8.08 -2.06 -9.80
CA HIS A 454 9.17 -1.55 -10.63
C HIS A 454 10.32 -0.96 -9.80
N ILE A 455 10.01 -0.24 -8.72
CA ILE A 455 11.03 0.29 -7.81
C ILE A 455 11.79 -0.86 -7.13
N CYS A 456 11.08 -1.84 -6.56
CA CYS A 456 11.69 -3.01 -5.94
C CYS A 456 12.58 -3.78 -6.92
N HIS A 457 12.12 -3.98 -8.16
CA HIS A 457 12.89 -4.67 -9.19
C HIS A 457 14.17 -3.92 -9.58
N GLN A 458 14.12 -2.58 -9.71
CA GLN A 458 15.31 -1.76 -9.98
C GLN A 458 16.35 -1.90 -8.86
N PHE A 459 15.91 -1.87 -7.60
CA PHE A 459 16.78 -2.09 -6.44
C PHE A 459 17.37 -3.49 -6.40
N CYS A 460 16.55 -4.51 -6.59
CA CYS A 460 17.01 -5.90 -6.61
C CYS A 460 18.09 -6.11 -7.67
N ASN A 461 17.90 -5.54 -8.87
CA ASN A 461 18.87 -5.63 -9.95
C ASN A 461 20.15 -4.83 -9.65
N TYR A 462 20.04 -3.63 -9.08
CA TYR A 462 21.19 -2.79 -8.78
C TYR A 462 22.04 -3.35 -7.63
N LEU A 463 21.39 -3.79 -6.54
CA LEU A 463 22.05 -4.36 -5.37
C LEU A 463 22.40 -5.84 -5.54
N ASN A 464 21.89 -6.50 -6.60
CA ASN A 464 22.02 -7.92 -6.86
C ASN A 464 21.51 -8.79 -5.69
N ILE A 465 20.31 -8.47 -5.19
CA ILE A 465 19.62 -9.16 -4.10
C ILE A 465 18.26 -9.67 -4.55
N TYR A 466 17.72 -10.63 -3.82
CA TYR A 466 16.35 -11.11 -3.99
C TYR A 466 15.44 -10.40 -2.99
N CYS A 467 14.26 -9.97 -3.43
CA CYS A 467 13.34 -9.22 -2.57
C CYS A 467 12.82 -10.09 -1.41
N PHE A 468 12.45 -11.35 -1.68
CA PHE A 468 11.68 -12.19 -0.75
C PHE A 468 12.40 -13.47 -0.30
N PHE A 469 13.69 -13.60 -0.60
CA PHE A 469 14.45 -14.80 -0.26
C PHE A 469 15.92 -14.46 0.02
N ILE A 470 16.51 -15.06 1.06
CA ILE A 470 17.94 -14.95 1.34
C ILE A 470 18.64 -16.20 0.80
N ARG A 471 19.60 -16.00 -0.11
CA ARG A 471 20.39 -17.11 -0.66
C ARG A 471 21.30 -17.73 0.42
N PRO A 472 21.34 -19.07 0.56
CA PRO A 472 22.38 -19.74 1.33
C PRO A 472 23.73 -19.59 0.62
N GLY A 473 24.72 -18.91 1.23
CA GLY A 473 26.08 -18.85 0.70
C GLY A 473 26.99 -17.80 1.35
N PRO A 474 28.32 -17.86 1.09
CA PRO A 474 29.33 -17.02 1.75
C PRO A 474 29.34 -15.53 1.31
N GLN A 475 28.34 -15.09 0.53
CA GLN A 475 28.23 -13.69 0.07
C GLN A 475 27.66 -12.73 1.13
N ASN A 476 27.30 -13.22 2.32
CA ASN A 476 26.70 -12.42 3.40
C ASN A 476 27.67 -11.42 4.07
N ASN A 477 28.91 -11.33 3.60
CA ASN A 477 29.93 -10.38 4.07
C ASN A 477 30.18 -9.21 3.09
N VAL A 478 29.25 -8.89 2.18
CA VAL A 478 29.35 -7.62 1.46
C VAL A 478 28.90 -6.50 2.41
N GLN A 479 29.82 -6.06 3.26
CA GLN A 479 29.76 -4.71 3.80
C GLN A 479 29.58 -3.75 2.61
N PHE A 480 28.40 -3.14 2.52
CA PHE A 480 28.11 -2.05 1.59
C PHE A 480 29.15 -0.93 1.82
N GLY A 481 30.16 -0.88 0.96
CA GLY A 481 31.24 0.10 1.10
C GLY A 481 32.51 -0.07 0.26
N ARG A 482 32.71 -1.15 -0.53
CA ARG A 482 34.01 -1.37 -1.23
C ARG A 482 34.05 -1.33 -2.76
N LYS A 483 32.93 -1.19 -3.47
CA LYS A 483 32.99 -1.11 -4.95
C LYS A 483 33.36 0.27 -5.52
N ALA A 484 33.44 1.33 -4.70
CA ALA A 484 33.81 2.67 -5.17
C ALA A 484 35.32 2.98 -5.16
N SER A 485 36.17 2.14 -4.54
CA SER A 485 37.61 2.42 -4.42
C SER A 485 38.48 1.78 -5.50
N GLU A 486 37.98 0.80 -6.26
CA GLU A 486 38.80 0.11 -7.28
C GLU A 486 38.78 0.81 -8.65
N SER A 487 37.82 1.69 -8.93
CA SER A 487 37.80 2.44 -10.21
C SER A 487 38.65 3.73 -10.21
N LYS A 488 39.24 4.12 -9.06
CA LYS A 488 40.11 5.30 -8.94
C LYS A 488 41.60 4.98 -8.84
N ARG A 489 41.99 3.71 -8.93
CA ARG A 489 43.41 3.29 -8.91
C ARG A 489 44.00 2.99 -10.30
N ASN A 490 43.19 3.00 -11.36
CA ASN A 490 43.60 2.72 -12.74
C ASN A 490 43.14 3.81 -13.73
N ARG A 491 43.33 5.09 -13.41
CA ARG A 491 43.39 6.18 -14.39
C ARG A 491 44.39 7.23 -13.96
#